data_AF-A0A946HLZ4-F1
#
_entry.id   AF-A0A946HLZ4-F1
#
_cell.length_a   1.000
_cell.length_b   1.000
_cell.length_c   1.000
_cell.angle_alpha   90.00
_cell.angle_beta   90.00
_cell.angle_gamma   90.00
#
_symmetry.space_group_name_H-M   'P 1'
#
loop_
_entity.id
_entity.type
_entity.pdbx_description
1 polymer ?
#
loop_
_entity_poly.entity_id
_entity_poly.type
_entity_poly.pdbx_seq_one_letter_code
_entity_poly.pdbx_strand_id
1 'polypeptide(L)'
;LKLETCFGWPIQVTAGDAKPNTFLNWPMQAHGAEMMRIACILAVERGIKLCAPIHDALLIEAPSDQIDAEVVRLKECMSEASEAVLGNGKVCRVDADIVRYPDRYMDEHGQEMWDQIMGVLAQT
;
A
#
# COMPACT_ATOMS: atom_id res chain seq x y z
N LEU A 1 -21.05 5.97 21.51
CA LEU A 1 -19.64 5.53 21.53
C LEU A 1 -18.86 6.34 20.50
N LYS A 2 -17.61 6.70 20.81
CA LYS A 2 -16.67 7.27 19.84
C LYS A 2 -16.21 6.16 18.89
N LEU A 3 -16.19 6.42 17.58
CA LEU A 3 -15.70 5.46 16.59
C LEU A 3 -14.23 5.79 16.29
N GLU A 4 -13.33 4.88 16.64
CA GLU A 4 -11.89 5.04 16.50
C GLU A 4 -11.20 3.72 16.14
N THR A 5 -9.96 3.82 15.65
CA THR A 5 -9.11 2.66 15.39
C THR A 5 -8.57 2.05 16.69
N CYS A 6 -7.98 0.86 16.62
CA CYS A 6 -7.30 0.22 17.75
C CYS A 6 -6.14 1.04 18.35
N PHE A 7 -5.63 2.05 17.61
CA PHE A 7 -4.60 2.98 18.07
C PHE A 7 -5.15 4.38 18.38
N GLY A 8 -6.48 4.52 18.48
CA GLY A 8 -7.13 5.73 18.97
C GLY A 8 -7.33 6.83 17.94
N TRP A 9 -7.12 6.57 16.63
CA TRP A 9 -7.43 7.54 15.58
C TRP A 9 -8.95 7.64 15.40
N PRO A 10 -9.59 8.80 15.68
CA PRO A 10 -11.04 8.89 15.65
C PRO A 10 -11.59 9.46 14.35
N ILE A 11 -12.76 8.99 13.91
CA ILE A 11 -13.50 9.68 12.86
C ILE A 11 -13.98 11.05 13.37
N GLN A 12 -13.78 12.10 12.58
CA GLN A 12 -14.30 13.44 12.86
C GLN A 12 -15.42 13.75 11.87
N VAL A 13 -16.64 13.94 12.38
CA VAL A 13 -17.78 14.38 11.58
C VAL A 13 -18.16 15.77 12.06
N THR A 14 -17.69 16.78 11.33
CA THR A 14 -17.74 18.18 11.75
C THR A 14 -18.97 18.93 11.24
N ALA A 15 -19.58 18.50 10.13
CA ALA A 15 -20.84 19.01 9.59
C ALA A 15 -21.43 18.10 8.49
N GLY A 16 -22.74 18.21 8.25
CA GLY A 16 -23.44 17.59 7.11
C GLY A 16 -24.10 16.23 7.39
N ASP A 17 -24.93 15.77 6.45
CA ASP A 17 -25.58 14.47 6.48
C ASP A 17 -24.59 13.38 6.06
N ALA A 18 -23.84 12.86 7.02
CA ALA A 18 -22.96 11.73 6.79
C ALA A 18 -23.78 10.48 6.44
N LYS A 19 -23.52 9.90 5.26
CA LYS A 19 -24.21 8.69 4.80
C LYS A 19 -23.98 7.54 5.81
N PRO A 20 -25.01 6.75 6.15
CA PRO A 20 -24.85 5.60 7.06
C PRO A 20 -23.72 4.65 6.65
N ASN A 21 -23.56 4.42 5.34
CA ASN A 21 -22.52 3.55 4.79
C ASN A 21 -21.09 4.04 5.08
N THR A 22 -20.88 5.35 5.29
CA THR A 22 -19.57 5.88 5.69
C THR A 22 -19.16 5.31 7.04
N PHE A 23 -20.07 5.30 8.02
CA PHE A 23 -19.78 4.79 9.35
C PHE A 23 -19.62 3.27 9.41
N LEU A 24 -20.30 2.54 8.52
CA LEU A 24 -20.15 1.09 8.40
C LEU A 24 -18.81 0.71 7.75
N ASN A 25 -18.34 1.51 6.78
CA ASN A 25 -17.12 1.24 6.04
C ASN A 25 -15.85 1.81 6.70
N TRP A 26 -15.99 2.91 7.44
CA TRP A 26 -14.87 3.60 8.06
C TRP A 26 -14.00 2.69 8.95
N PRO A 27 -14.55 1.81 9.81
CA PRO A 27 -13.73 0.93 10.63
C PRO A 27 -12.81 0.05 9.79
N MET A 28 -13.31 -0.52 8.70
CA MET A 28 -12.49 -1.38 7.83
C MET A 28 -11.37 -0.57 7.14
N GLN A 29 -11.71 0.56 6.52
CA GLN A 29 -10.72 1.37 5.83
C GLN A 29 -9.68 1.98 6.77
N ALA A 30 -10.10 2.47 7.94
CA ALA A 30 -9.21 3.12 8.89
C ALA A 30 -8.22 2.12 9.49
N HIS A 31 -8.66 0.89 9.82
CA HIS A 31 -7.72 -0.15 10.25
C HIS A 31 -6.79 -0.61 9.11
N GLY A 32 -7.26 -0.63 7.86
CA GLY A 32 -6.40 -0.79 6.69
C GLY A 32 -5.30 0.28 6.63
N ALA A 33 -5.66 1.55 6.84
CA ALA A 33 -4.70 2.64 6.89
C ALA A 33 -3.70 2.53 8.06
N GLU A 34 -4.12 2.01 9.23
CA GLU A 34 -3.20 1.72 10.34
C GLU A 34 -2.17 0.65 9.95
N MET A 35 -2.60 -0.43 9.27
CA MET A 35 -1.69 -1.47 8.77
C MET A 35 -0.67 -0.87 7.80
N MET A 36 -1.13 -0.07 6.82
CA MET A 36 -0.23 0.58 5.86
C MET A 36 0.76 1.53 6.54
N ARG A 37 0.31 2.30 7.53
CA ARG A 37 1.16 3.21 8.30
C ARG A 37 2.27 2.46 9.04
N ILE A 38 1.92 1.39 9.74
CA ILE A 38 2.90 0.58 10.49
C ILE A 38 3.87 -0.12 9.53
N ALA A 39 3.37 -0.68 8.42
CA ALA A 39 4.23 -1.32 7.42
C ALA A 39 5.25 -0.34 6.82
N CYS A 40 4.85 0.90 6.53
CA CYS A 40 5.76 1.96 6.09
C CYS A 40 6.85 2.26 7.15
N ILE A 41 6.47 2.39 8.42
CA ILE A 41 7.42 2.64 9.51
C ILE A 41 8.43 1.49 9.60
N LEU A 42 7.95 0.24 9.65
CA LEU A 42 8.81 -0.95 9.72
C LEU A 42 9.76 -1.06 8.52
N ALA A 43 9.26 -0.79 7.31
CA ALA A 43 10.07 -0.82 6.09
C ALA A 43 11.21 0.22 6.16
N VAL A 44 10.90 1.47 6.53
CA VAL A 44 11.90 2.53 6.67
C VAL A 44 12.90 2.22 7.78
N GLU A 45 12.45 1.73 8.94
CA GLU A 45 13.33 1.36 10.06
C GLU A 45 14.26 0.19 9.71
N ARG A 46 13.81 -0.74 8.86
CA ARG A 46 14.64 -1.84 8.33
C ARG A 46 15.55 -1.40 7.18
N GLY A 47 15.51 -0.13 6.77
CA GLY A 47 16.33 0.38 5.67
C GLY A 47 15.88 -0.10 4.29
N ILE A 48 14.64 -0.58 4.16
CA ILE A 48 14.04 -0.87 2.84
C ILE A 48 13.80 0.47 2.16
N LYS A 49 14.21 0.59 0.90
CA LYS A 49 14.02 1.80 0.11
C LYS A 49 12.57 1.90 -0.37
N LEU A 50 11.72 2.44 0.51
CA LEU A 50 10.32 2.71 0.24
C LEU A 50 10.15 3.95 -0.65
N CYS A 51 9.46 3.80 -1.77
CA CYS A 51 9.17 4.88 -2.71
C CYS A 51 7.84 5.55 -2.38
N ALA A 52 6.76 4.77 -2.30
CA ALA A 52 5.42 5.29 -2.04
C ALA A 52 4.44 4.21 -1.56
N PRO A 53 3.46 4.56 -0.71
CA PRO A 53 2.25 3.77 -0.56
C PRO A 53 1.28 4.04 -1.72
N ILE A 54 0.65 2.98 -2.25
CA ILE A 54 -0.32 3.02 -3.36
C ILE A 54 -1.54 2.21 -2.94
N HIS A 55 -2.61 2.87 -2.51
CA HIS A 55 -3.78 2.21 -1.91
C HIS A 55 -3.37 1.25 -0.78
N ASP A 56 -3.48 -0.07 -1.00
CA ASP A 56 -3.11 -1.16 -0.10
C ASP A 56 -1.80 -1.86 -0.49
N ALA A 57 -1.03 -1.29 -1.42
CA ALA A 57 0.29 -1.74 -1.85
C ALA A 57 1.40 -0.77 -1.41
N LEU A 58 2.62 -1.27 -1.30
CA LEU A 58 3.83 -0.49 -1.05
C LEU A 58 4.83 -0.68 -2.20
N LEU A 59 5.24 0.43 -2.83
CA LEU A 59 6.26 0.44 -3.87
C LEU A 59 7.63 0.63 -3.25
N ILE A 60 8.55 -0.28 -3.56
CA ILE A 60 9.97 -0.22 -3.18
C ILE A 60 10.85 -0.25 -4.43
N GLU A 61 12.09 0.22 -4.29
CA GLU A 61 13.14 0.03 -5.30
C GLU A 61 14.36 -0.64 -4.66
N ALA A 62 15.09 -1.43 -5.45
CA ALA A 62 16.33 -2.09 -5.01
C ALA A 62 17.22 -2.39 -6.23
N PRO A 63 18.52 -2.66 -6.02
CA PRO A 63 19.33 -3.30 -7.04
C PRO A 63 18.66 -4.57 -7.59
N SER A 64 18.78 -4.81 -8.90
CA SER A 64 18.06 -5.89 -9.60
C SER A 64 18.36 -7.29 -9.03
N ASP A 65 19.57 -7.49 -8.51
CA ASP A 65 20.04 -8.71 -7.85
C ASP A 65 19.54 -8.86 -6.40
N GLN A 66 18.93 -7.82 -5.83
CA GLN A 66 18.46 -7.77 -4.44
C GLN A 66 16.94 -7.64 -4.31
N ILE A 67 16.23 -7.34 -5.40
CA ILE A 67 14.79 -7.01 -5.35
C ILE A 67 13.94 -8.14 -4.74
N ASP A 68 14.23 -9.41 -5.02
CA ASP A 68 13.49 -10.53 -4.42
C ASP A 68 13.65 -10.57 -2.90
N ALA A 69 14.87 -10.33 -2.41
CA ALA A 69 15.15 -10.30 -0.97
C ALA A 69 14.45 -9.12 -0.30
N GLU A 70 14.50 -7.93 -0.91
CA GLU A 70 13.80 -6.75 -0.40
C GLU A 70 12.28 -6.92 -0.40
N VAL A 71 11.71 -7.60 -1.41
CA VAL A 71 10.28 -7.95 -1.44
C VAL A 71 9.92 -8.90 -0.30
N VAL A 72 10.73 -9.92 0.00
CA VAL A 72 10.49 -10.80 1.16
C VAL A 72 10.49 -10.01 2.46
N ARG A 73 11.50 -9.14 2.66
CA ARG A 73 11.59 -8.29 3.85
C ARG A 73 10.40 -7.33 3.98
N LEU A 74 9.93 -6.78 2.88
CA LEU A 74 8.74 -5.92 2.86
C LEU A 74 7.46 -6.69 3.22
N LYS A 75 7.31 -7.92 2.70
CA LYS A 75 6.18 -8.80 3.04
C LYS A 75 6.16 -9.13 4.52
N GLU A 76 7.32 -9.31 5.16
CA GLU A 76 7.42 -9.48 6.62
C GLU A 76 6.91 -8.23 7.35
N CYS A 77 7.33 -7.02 6.94
CA CYS A 77 6.84 -5.77 7.52
C CYS A 77 5.30 -5.65 7.42
N MET A 78 4.74 -5.96 6.25
CA MET A 78 3.29 -5.90 6.02
C MET A 78 2.54 -6.97 6.83
N SER A 79 3.13 -8.15 6.98
CA SER A 79 2.58 -9.23 7.80
C SER A 79 2.52 -8.84 9.28
N GLU A 80 3.63 -8.35 9.83
CA GLU A 80 3.71 -7.86 11.21
C GLU A 80 2.76 -6.69 11.47
N ALA A 81 2.65 -5.76 10.53
CA ALA A 81 1.71 -4.65 10.63
C ALA A 81 0.25 -5.14 10.67
N SER A 82 -0.10 -6.14 9.87
CA SER A 82 -1.45 -6.71 9.88
C SER A 82 -1.77 -7.43 11.20
N GLU A 83 -0.83 -8.18 11.75
CA GLU A 83 -1.00 -8.86 13.04
C GLU A 83 -1.10 -7.87 14.21
N ALA A 84 -0.31 -6.79 14.18
CA ALA A 84 -0.38 -5.72 15.18
C ALA A 84 -1.75 -5.05 15.26
N VAL A 85 -2.46 -4.97 14.12
CA VAL A 85 -3.79 -4.33 14.02
C VAL A 85 -4.92 -5.34 14.26
N LEU A 86 -4.83 -6.54 13.69
CA LEU A 86 -5.91 -7.54 13.71
C LEU A 86 -5.87 -8.45 14.95
N GLY A 87 -4.71 -8.50 15.62
CA GLY A 87 -4.42 -9.32 16.78
C GLY A 87 -3.69 -10.63 16.45
N ASN A 88 -3.18 -11.26 17.51
CA ASN A 88 -2.33 -12.45 17.45
C ASN A 88 -2.87 -13.55 16.52
N GLY A 89 -2.01 -14.03 15.62
CA GLY A 89 -2.28 -15.08 14.64
C GLY A 89 -3.09 -14.64 13.42
N LYS A 90 -3.41 -13.34 13.26
CA LYS A 90 -4.17 -12.84 12.11
C LYS A 90 -3.29 -12.00 11.19
N VAL A 91 -2.83 -12.64 10.13
CA VAL A 91 -1.94 -12.03 9.13
C VAL A 91 -2.66 -11.94 7.79
N CYS A 92 -2.57 -10.78 7.15
CA CYS A 92 -3.04 -10.60 5.77
C CYS A 92 -2.05 -11.23 4.78
N ARG A 93 -2.55 -11.90 3.75
CA ARG A 93 -1.69 -12.36 2.65
C ARG A 93 -1.23 -11.15 1.84
N VAL A 94 0.06 -11.13 1.51
CA VAL A 94 0.67 -10.07 0.71
C VAL A 94 1.19 -10.68 -0.59
N ASP A 95 0.58 -10.29 -1.70
CA ASP A 95 1.04 -10.62 -3.04
C ASP A 95 2.06 -9.55 -3.51
N ALA A 96 2.89 -9.86 -4.49
CA ALA A 96 3.90 -8.91 -4.99
C ALA A 96 4.17 -9.13 -6.47
N ASP A 97 4.26 -8.01 -7.18
CA ASP A 97 4.68 -7.95 -8.58
C ASP A 97 6.05 -7.30 -8.65
N ILE A 98 6.98 -7.96 -9.36
CA ILE A 98 8.36 -7.48 -9.50
C ILE A 98 8.61 -7.13 -10.96
N VAL A 99 8.97 -5.87 -11.19
CA VAL A 99 9.42 -5.39 -12.49
C VAL A 99 10.92 -5.16 -12.44
N ARG A 100 11.66 -5.79 -13.34
CA ARG A 100 13.12 -5.62 -13.45
C ARG A 100 13.44 -4.88 -14.72
N TYR A 101 14.37 -3.93 -14.65
CA TYR A 101 14.94 -3.34 -15.86
C TYR A 101 15.48 -4.45 -16.79
N PRO A 102 15.24 -4.40 -18.11
CA PRO A 102 14.66 -3.29 -18.87
C PRO A 102 13.13 -3.28 -19.00
N ASP A 103 12.43 -4.21 -18.33
CA ASP A 103 10.98 -4.28 -18.34
C ASP A 103 10.35 -3.08 -17.62
N ARG A 104 9.07 -2.84 -17.91
CA ARG A 104 8.29 -1.73 -17.35
C ARG A 104 7.02 -2.28 -16.72
N TYR A 105 6.55 -1.61 -15.67
CA TYR A 105 5.24 -1.86 -15.13
C TYR A 105 4.19 -1.46 -16.16
N MET A 106 3.34 -2.40 -16.54
CA MET A 106 2.20 -2.19 -17.43
C MET A 106 0.97 -2.81 -16.76
N ASP A 107 -0.02 -2.01 -16.42
CA ASP A 107 -1.35 -2.52 -16.08
C ASP A 107 -2.21 -2.69 -17.35
N GLU A 108 -3.40 -3.27 -17.24
CA GLU A 108 -4.31 -3.53 -18.37
C GLU A 108 -4.58 -2.30 -19.24
N HIS A 109 -4.61 -1.09 -18.65
CA HIS A 109 -4.85 0.16 -19.39
C HIS A 109 -3.54 0.92 -19.69
N GLY A 110 -2.45 0.58 -19.00
CA GLY A 110 -1.17 1.26 -19.07
C GLY A 110 -0.46 1.08 -20.41
N GLN A 111 -0.61 -0.08 -21.03
CA GLN A 111 0.02 -0.37 -22.33
C GLN A 111 -0.52 0.54 -23.44
N GLU A 112 -1.86 0.69 -23.54
CA GLU A 112 -2.47 1.53 -24.57
C GLU A 112 -2.06 3.00 -24.42
N MET A 113 -2.10 3.53 -23.19
CA MET A 113 -1.68 4.90 -22.90
C MET A 113 -0.19 5.11 -23.17
N TRP A 114 0.65 4.13 -22.82
CA TRP A 114 2.09 4.16 -23.08
C TRP A 114 2.38 4.24 -24.59
N ASP A 115 1.74 3.37 -25.38
CA ASP A 115 1.93 3.32 -26.82
C ASP A 115 1.46 4.62 -27.50
N GLN A 116 0.36 5.21 -27.02
CA GLN A 116 -0.10 6.53 -27.47
C GLN A 116 0.94 7.62 -27.20
N ILE A 117 1.47 7.72 -25.97
CA ILE A 117 2.45 8.75 -25.59
C ILE A 117 3.75 8.58 -26.39
N MET A 118 4.26 7.35 -26.49
CA MET A 118 5.48 7.08 -27.25
C MET A 118 5.30 7.36 -28.74
N GLY A 119 4.11 7.11 -29.30
CA GLY A 119 3.76 7.47 -30.67
C GLY A 119 3.76 8.98 -30.91
N VAL A 120 3.37 9.80 -29.93
CA VAL A 120 3.45 11.28 -30.00
C VAL A 120 4.90 11.74 -29.90
N LEU A 121 5.68 11.19 -28.97
CA LEU A 121 7.09 11.56 -28.79
C LEU A 121 7.95 11.26 -30.03
N ALA A 122 7.67 10.18 -30.75
CA ALA A 122 8.40 9.82 -31.97
C ALA A 122 8.12 10.75 -33.17
N GLN A 123 7.11 11.62 -33.09
CA GLN A 123 6.77 12.60 -34.12
C GLN A 123 7.44 13.97 -33.89
N THR A 124 8.17 14.12 -32.79
CA THR A 124 8.93 15.34 -32.44
C THR A 124 10.42 15.11 -32.70
#